data_AF-A0AB72V732-F1
#
_entry.id   AF-A0AB72V732-F1
#
_cell.length_a   1.000
_cell.length_b   1.000
_cell.length_c   1.000
_cell.angle_alpha   90.00
_cell.angle_beta   90.00
_cell.angle_gamma   90.00
#
_symmetry.space_group_name_H-M   'P 1'
#
loop_
_entity.id
_entity.type
_entity.pdbx_description
1 polymer ?
#
loop_
_entity_poly.entity_id
_entity_poly.type
_entity_poly.pdbx_seq_one_letter_code
_entity_poly.pdbx_strand_id
1 'polypeptide(L)' 'MSTLPETTPIEQLVRLGKIRWRIEHDYRELKHGLGLDHFEGRHWLGWHHHTTPVTAAHLFITMKRLAAGPKALPAA' A
#
# COMPACT_ATOMS: atom_id res chain seq x y z
N MET A 1 19.28 -8.17 -8.98
CA MET A 1 19.17 -9.06 -10.14
C MET A 1 17.69 -9.32 -10.41
N SER A 2 17.26 -9.21 -11.66
CA SER A 2 15.86 -9.43 -12.08
C SER A 2 15.80 -10.64 -13.01
N THR A 3 14.70 -11.39 -13.00
CA THR A 3 14.43 -12.52 -13.90
C THR A 3 13.64 -12.11 -15.15
N LEU A 4 13.62 -10.82 -15.48
CA LEU A 4 12.92 -10.27 -16.64
C LEU A 4 13.68 -10.57 -17.95
N PRO A 5 12.98 -10.81 -19.09
CA PRO A 5 13.63 -10.98 -20.39
C PRO A 5 14.47 -9.76 -20.77
N GLU A 6 15.56 -9.98 -21.51
CA GLU A 6 16.42 -8.90 -22.02
C GLU A 6 15.67 -7.92 -22.95
N THR A 7 14.59 -8.40 -23.58
CA THR A 7 13.72 -7.60 -24.45
C THR A 7 12.70 -6.74 -23.68
N THR A 8 12.73 -6.71 -22.34
CA THR A 8 11.79 -5.92 -21.54
C THR A 8 11.96 -4.42 -21.83
N PRO A 9 10.90 -3.70 -22.21
CA PRO A 9 10.99 -2.27 -22.49
C PRO A 9 11.47 -1.46 -21.28
N ILE A 10 12.30 -0.44 -21.52
CA ILE A 10 12.82 0.45 -20.48
C ILE A 10 11.69 1.11 -19.68
N GLU A 11 10.59 1.50 -20.34
CA GLU A 11 9.42 2.08 -19.68
C GLU A 11 8.83 1.16 -18.61
N GLN A 12 8.77 -0.15 -18.90
CA GLN A 12 8.29 -1.15 -17.95
C GLN A 12 9.27 -1.30 -16.78
N LEU A 13 10.58 -1.28 -17.05
CA LEU A 13 11.60 -1.31 -16.00
C LEU A 13 11.49 -0.08 -15.08
N VAL A 14 11.29 1.11 -15.64
CA VAL A 14 11.09 2.36 -14.89
C VAL A 14 9.80 2.28 -14.06
N ARG A 15 8.70 1.79 -14.64
CA ARG A 15 7.43 1.62 -13.92
C ARG A 15 7.58 0.65 -12.74
N LEU A 16 8.22 -0.49 -12.95
CA LEU A 16 8.49 -1.47 -11.89
C LEU A 16 9.44 -0.92 -10.83
N GLY A 17 10.47 -0.17 -11.21
CA GLY A 17 11.36 0.49 -10.26
C GLY A 17 10.62 1.51 -9.38
N LYS A 18 9.72 2.29 -9.99
CA LYS A 18 8.93 3.31 -9.29
C LYS A 18 7.86 2.75 -8.35
N ILE A 19 7.39 1.51 -8.54
CA ILE A 19 6.41 0.90 -7.62
C ILE A 19 6.94 0.77 -6.19
N ARG A 20 8.27 0.73 -6.02
CA ARG A 20 8.89 0.64 -4.69
C ARG A 20 8.52 1.84 -3.79
N TRP A 21 8.43 3.04 -4.36
CA TRP A 21 8.00 4.22 -3.60
C TRP A 21 6.54 4.13 -3.12
N ARG A 22 5.70 3.41 -3.88
CA ARG A 22 4.32 3.17 -3.49
C ARG A 22 4.23 2.33 -2.22
N ILE A 23 5.11 1.33 -2.08
CA ILE A 23 5.16 0.49 -0.86
C ILE A 23 5.45 1.34 0.37
N GLU A 24 6.39 2.28 0.29
CA GLU A 24 6.70 3.17 1.41
C GLU A 24 5.53 4.10 1.77
N HIS A 25 4.81 4.59 0.76
CA HIS A 25 3.62 5.38 0.97
C HIS A 25 2.51 4.57 1.64
N ASP A 26 2.17 3.41 1.09
CA ASP A 26 1.15 2.49 1.62
C ASP A 26 1.50 2.06 3.07
N TYR A 27 2.78 1.82 3.35
CA TYR A 27 3.26 1.50 4.71
C TYR A 27 3.08 2.67 5.68
N ARG A 28 3.34 3.92 5.26
CA ARG A 28 3.06 5.09 6.11
C ARG A 28 1.58 5.24 6.42
N GLU A 29 0.70 4.98 5.45
CA GLU A 29 -0.75 5.03 5.63
C GLU A 29 -1.23 3.93 6.57
N LEU A 30 -0.78 2.69 6.37
CA LEU A 30 -1.08 1.58 7.28
C LEU A 30 -0.62 1.89 8.71
N LYS A 31 0.63 2.36 8.86
CA LYS A 31 1.25 2.65 10.15
C LYS A 31 0.58 3.81 10.86
N HIS A 32 0.77 5.03 10.36
CA HIS A 32 0.35 6.24 11.08
C HIS A 32 -1.11 6.61 10.81
N GLY A 33 -1.64 6.28 9.63
CA GLY A 33 -3.01 6.64 9.25
C GLY A 33 -4.06 5.67 9.76
N LEU A 34 -3.73 4.38 9.81
CA LEU A 34 -4.67 3.29 10.14
C LEU A 34 -4.28 2.51 11.41
N GLY A 35 -3.18 2.89 12.07
CA GLY A 35 -2.81 2.37 13.38
C GLY A 35 -2.19 0.98 13.35
N LEU A 36 -1.48 0.59 12.29
CA LEU A 36 -0.76 -0.69 12.25
C LEU A 36 0.24 -0.83 13.41
N ASP A 37 0.83 0.28 13.88
CA ASP A 37 1.76 0.31 15.01
C ASP A 37 1.10 0.54 16.37
N HIS A 38 -0.24 0.58 16.45
CA HIS A 38 -0.97 0.72 17.72
C HIS A 38 -1.19 -0.61 18.46
N PHE A 39 -0.72 -1.73 17.90
CA PHE A 39 -0.83 -3.02 18.57
C PHE A 39 0.23 -3.19 19.67
N GLU A 40 -0.23 -3.33 20.91
CA GLU A 40 0.65 -3.50 22.09
C GLU A 40 0.65 -4.93 22.66
N GLY A 41 -0.10 -5.85 22.04
CA GLY A 41 -0.21 -7.23 22.48
C GLY A 41 1.03 -8.09 22.14
N ARG A 42 1.10 -9.30 22.71
CA ARG A 42 2.21 -10.26 22.49
C ARG A 42 1.79 -11.60 21.89
N HIS A 43 0.52 -11.73 21.51
CA HIS A 43 -0.01 -12.97 20.94
C HIS A 43 -0.11 -12.85 19.42
N TRP A 44 0.36 -13.88 18.73
CA TRP A 44 0.27 -13.97 17.27
C TRP A 44 -1.15 -13.81 16.75
N LEU A 45 -2.11 -14.47 17.39
CA LEU A 45 -3.53 -14.34 17.05
C LEU A 45 -4.04 -12.91 17.26
N GLY A 46 -3.65 -12.27 18.36
CA GLY A 46 -4.00 -10.88 18.64
C GLY A 46 -3.43 -9.92 17.58
N TRP A 47 -2.18 -10.16 17.15
CA TRP A 47 -1.56 -9.39 16.07
C TRP A 47 -2.33 -9.54 14.76
N HIS A 48 -2.72 -10.76 14.39
CA HIS A 48 -3.56 -10.98 13.20
C HIS A 48 -4.92 -10.32 13.29
N HIS A 49 -5.59 -10.40 14.44
CA HIS A 49 -6.87 -9.73 14.67
C HIS A 49 -6.75 -8.20 14.54
N HIS A 50 -5.60 -7.63 14.88
CA HIS A 50 -5.32 -6.20 14.68
C HIS A 50 -4.98 -5.86 13.22
N THR A 51 -4.05 -6.59 12.60
CA THR A 51 -3.53 -6.25 11.28
C THR A 51 -4.51 -6.52 10.14
N THR A 52 -5.40 -7.50 10.28
CA THR A 52 -6.39 -7.85 9.26
C THR A 52 -7.36 -6.70 8.95
N PRO A 53 -8.09 -6.11 9.92
CA PRO A 53 -8.97 -4.98 9.64
C PRO A 53 -8.22 -3.72 9.20
N VAL A 54 -7.03 -3.45 9.74
CA VAL A 54 -6.16 -2.34 9.30
C VAL A 54 -5.83 -2.47 7.80
N THR A 55 -5.46 -3.67 7.36
CA THR A 55 -5.17 -3.97 5.95
C THR A 55 -6.42 -3.87 5.08
N ALA A 56 -7.57 -4.35 5.57
CA ALA A 56 -8.85 -4.26 4.87
C ALA A 56 -9.29 -2.78 4.68
N ALA A 57 -9.10 -1.94 5.68
CA ALA A 57 -9.38 -0.50 5.60
C ALA A 57 -8.50 0.19 4.56
N HIS A 58 -7.19 -0.12 4.54
CA HIS A 58 -6.27 0.40 3.52
C HIS A 58 -6.73 0.01 2.10
N LEU A 59 -7.10 -1.27 1.92
CA LEU A 59 -7.59 -1.77 0.63
C LEU A 59 -8.87 -1.04 0.20
N PHE A 60 -9.82 -0.83 1.11
CA PHE A 60 -11.04 -0.07 0.84
C PHE A 60 -10.74 1.35 0.39
N ILE A 61 -9.90 2.10 1.13
CA ILE A 61 -9.51 3.48 0.78
C ILE A 61 -8.81 3.52 -0.58
N THR A 62 -7.91 2.56 -0.82
CA THR A 62 -7.20 2.44 -2.11
C THR A 62 -8.18 2.23 -3.26
N MET A 63 -9.16 1.34 -3.11
CA MET A 63 -10.20 1.11 -4.12
C MET A 63 -11.02 2.38 -4.36
N LYS A 64 -11.38 3.12 -3.31
CA LYS A 64 -12.11 4.39 -3.44
C LYS A 64 -11.31 5.44 -4.23
N ARG A 65 -10.01 5.56 -3.97
CA ARG A 65 -9.11 6.47 -4.71
C ARG A 65 -9.01 6.08 -6.19
N LEU A 66 -8.85 4.79 -6.48
CA LEU A 66 -8.78 4.30 -7.86
C LEU A 66 -10.09 4.54 -8.62
N ALA A 67 -11.23 4.33 -7.97
CA ALA A 67 -12.54 4.60 -8.55
C ALA A 67 -12.81 6.09 -8.81
N ALA A 68 -12.23 7.00 -8.01
CA ALA A 68 -12.39 8.44 -8.17
C ALA A 68 -11.56 9.04 -9.33
N GLY A 69 -10.63 8.27 -9.90
CA GLY A 69 -9.76 8.70 -11.00
C GLY A 69 -8.65 9.68 -10.57
N PRO A 70 -7.74 10.05 -11.49
CA PRO A 70 -6.52 10.82 -11.17
C PRO A 70 -6.75 12.26 -10.66
N LYS A 71 -8.00 12.74 -10.62
CA LYS A 71 -8.38 14.12 -10.34
C LYS A 71 -9.52 14.22 -9.31
N ALA A 72 -9.42 13.52 -8.20
CA ALA A 72 -10.16 13.93 -7.01
C ALA A 72 -9.35 15.03 -6.32
N LEU A 73 -9.60 16.29 -6.72
CA LEU A 73 -9.17 17.44 -5.91
C LEU A 73 -9.83 17.33 -4.53
N PRO A 74 -9.15 17.77 -3.45
CA PRO A 74 -9.76 17.83 -2.14
C PRO A 74 -11.06 18.64 -2.22
N ALA A 75 -12.14 18.09 -1.67
CA ALA A 75 -13.36 18.85 -1.44
C ALA A 75 -13.00 20.02 -0.52
N ALA A 76 -13.33 21.23 -1.00
CA ALA A 76 -13.19 22.49 -0.26
C ALA A 76 -14.06 22.51 0.99
#